data_AF-A0A847YGI2-F1
#
_entry.id   AF-A0A847YGI2-F1
#
_cell.length_a   1.000
_cell.length_b   1.000
_cell.length_c   1.000
_cell.angle_alpha   90.00
_cell.angle_beta   90.00
_cell.angle_gamma   90.00
#
_symmetry.space_group_name_H-M   'P 1'
#
loop_
_entity.id
_entity.type
_entity.pdbx_description
1 polymer ?
#
loop_
_entity_poly.entity_id
_entity_poly.type
_entity_poly.pdbx_seq_one_letter_code
_entity_poly.pdbx_strand_id
1 'polypeptide(L)'
;MRWLSEAYRLFSFLDAVYFAGNFLMRRSLRYALATLIVSAAGYLGNLIPGVQTYHARVVLLLPICVGLSMQGLGLALRMVPMLFKSRLTGVAQAADLDLMENYRKANQEAHLAALWDRVFRHEWAVGSHACRVREHAEECPASLNGEEGLPPDAARCDLEQFLARCRFALDRPQPEPRQRYYLGVDLRLLEDWYNGGYFDPHDVKLSEQYASSITLQAVREELGWTLRRSLRDLPLQLSAKLWFRLVTQAVSLRLGESVLVLNRRFDTDYFNVQALLWSGEEDQAWVAQFGPDARTVLLAQRRRVLERVFGNREQGRRMLDRFLLPRFLLAGALRAAYDPEYLDGSLGYDLWSDLRWAGRPTWRAEEFRRLTRRALRNRELLAPWLADLSRSQGTPPNGSESESEVARAIRVAVHVSPRLERLLAASRTGSRRSKKRAEAALAKEFGRIRKECCRYSGRLIALRVHHELTRIQREEYHRLLETLFDSCFD
;
A
#
# COMPACT_ATOMS: atom_id res chain seq x y z
N MET A 1 -8.14 6.19 -25.72
CA MET A 1 -9.59 5.87 -25.61
C MET A 1 -9.93 4.62 -24.79
N ARG A 2 -9.03 3.63 -24.60
CA ARG A 2 -9.32 2.41 -23.79
C ARG A 2 -9.71 2.67 -22.31
N TRP A 3 -9.14 3.71 -21.71
CA TRP A 3 -9.43 4.12 -20.31
C TRP A 3 -10.91 4.45 -20.05
N LEU A 4 -11.59 5.11 -21.01
CA LEU A 4 -13.01 5.48 -20.85
C LEU A 4 -13.91 4.24 -20.80
N SER A 5 -13.62 3.22 -21.61
CA SER A 5 -14.40 1.96 -21.62
C SER A 5 -14.27 1.15 -20.32
N GLU A 6 -13.11 1.22 -19.67
CA GLU A 6 -12.88 0.59 -18.35
C GLU A 6 -13.53 1.40 -17.24
N ALA A 7 -13.39 2.73 -17.27
CA ALA A 7 -14.05 3.61 -16.32
C ALA A 7 -15.59 3.50 -16.41
N TYR A 8 -16.14 3.41 -17.62
CA TYR A 8 -17.58 3.27 -17.85
C TYR A 8 -18.17 1.98 -17.24
N ARG A 9 -17.42 0.87 -17.23
CA ARG A 9 -17.85 -0.37 -16.56
C ARG A 9 -17.97 -0.24 -15.05
N LEU A 10 -17.07 0.54 -14.45
CA LEU A 10 -17.09 0.83 -13.01
C LEU A 10 -18.11 1.91 -12.66
N PHE A 11 -18.47 2.77 -13.62
CA PHE A 11 -19.39 3.86 -13.43
C PHE A 11 -20.83 3.37 -13.49
N SER A 12 -21.47 3.25 -12.34
CA SER A 12 -22.89 2.93 -12.27
C SER A 12 -23.73 4.11 -12.78
N PHE A 13 -24.92 3.82 -13.31
CA PHE A 13 -25.95 4.85 -13.50
C PHE A 13 -26.15 5.69 -12.22
N LEU A 14 -26.05 5.05 -11.04
CA LEU A 14 -26.14 5.71 -9.75
C LEU A 14 -24.98 6.69 -9.50
N ASP A 15 -23.79 6.44 -10.05
CA ASP A 15 -22.69 7.42 -10.03
C ASP A 15 -23.04 8.62 -10.91
N ALA A 16 -23.57 8.40 -12.12
CA ALA A 16 -24.00 9.48 -13.01
C ALA A 16 -25.07 10.36 -12.37
N VAL A 17 -26.07 9.75 -11.73
CA VAL A 17 -27.13 10.45 -11.00
C VAL A 17 -26.58 11.23 -9.81
N TYR A 18 -25.63 10.66 -9.05
CA TYR A 18 -24.96 11.34 -7.95
C TYR A 18 -24.13 12.54 -8.44
N PHE A 19 -23.38 12.39 -9.53
CA PHE A 19 -22.60 13.47 -10.13
C PHE A 19 -23.50 14.56 -10.72
N ALA A 20 -24.62 14.20 -11.35
CA ALA A 20 -25.63 15.14 -11.81
C ALA A 20 -26.22 15.93 -10.63
N GLY A 21 -26.55 15.25 -9.52
CA GLY A 21 -26.99 15.90 -8.28
C GLY A 21 -25.95 16.90 -7.74
N ASN A 22 -24.68 16.49 -7.64
CA ASN A 22 -23.59 17.38 -7.22
C ASN A 22 -23.38 18.56 -8.18
N PHE A 23 -23.51 18.33 -9.49
CA PHE A 23 -23.40 19.38 -10.50
C PHE A 23 -24.52 20.42 -10.37
N LEU A 24 -25.77 19.95 -10.22
CA LEU A 24 -26.94 20.81 -9.98
C LEU A 24 -26.77 21.63 -8.71
N MET A 25 -26.33 21.01 -7.60
CA MET A 25 -26.08 21.73 -6.35
C MET A 25 -24.94 22.75 -6.46
N ARG A 26 -23.83 22.42 -7.14
CA ARG A 26 -22.70 23.36 -7.30
C ARG A 26 -23.03 24.54 -8.21
N ARG A 27 -23.93 24.35 -9.18
CA ARG A 27 -24.34 25.41 -10.11
C ARG A 27 -25.64 26.12 -9.71
N SER A 28 -26.37 25.66 -8.71
CA SER A 28 -27.64 26.28 -8.27
C SER A 28 -27.49 27.79 -8.05
N LEU A 29 -26.41 28.21 -7.39
CA LEU A 29 -26.12 29.63 -7.13
C LEU A 29 -25.83 30.43 -8.41
N ARG A 30 -25.14 29.83 -9.39
CA ARG A 30 -24.86 30.48 -10.69
C ARG A 30 -26.15 30.65 -11.50
N TYR A 31 -27.01 29.64 -11.50
CA TYR A 31 -28.30 29.71 -12.20
C TYR A 31 -29.26 30.68 -11.52
N ALA A 32 -29.34 30.67 -10.18
CA ALA A 32 -30.12 31.66 -9.44
C ALA A 32 -29.66 33.09 -9.75
N LEU A 33 -28.34 33.34 -9.78
CA LEU A 33 -27.80 34.65 -10.13
C LEU A 33 -28.12 35.05 -11.58
N ALA A 34 -27.99 34.12 -12.54
CA ALA A 34 -28.36 34.38 -13.94
C ALA A 34 -29.86 34.72 -14.08
N THR A 35 -30.73 33.99 -13.38
CA THR A 35 -32.17 34.25 -13.33
C THR A 35 -32.47 35.61 -12.69
N LEU A 36 -31.72 36.02 -11.66
CA LEU A 36 -31.85 37.35 -11.06
C LEU A 36 -31.50 38.44 -12.07
N ILE A 37 -30.39 38.29 -12.79
CA ILE A 37 -29.95 39.26 -13.81
C ILE A 37 -31.00 39.38 -14.91
N VAL A 38 -31.50 38.26 -15.44
CA VAL A 38 -32.51 38.25 -16.52
C VAL A 38 -33.83 38.84 -16.05
N SER A 39 -34.31 38.47 -14.86
CA SER A 39 -35.56 38.99 -14.31
C SER A 39 -35.45 40.48 -13.94
N ALA A 40 -34.32 40.93 -13.41
CA ALA A 40 -34.05 42.35 -13.13
C ALA A 40 -33.96 43.18 -14.42
N ALA A 41 -33.28 42.68 -15.45
CA ALA A 41 -33.24 43.32 -16.76
C ALA A 41 -34.63 43.43 -17.39
N GLY A 42 -35.44 42.38 -17.29
CA GLY A 42 -36.83 42.42 -17.72
C GLY A 42 -37.66 43.43 -16.92
N TYR A 43 -37.50 43.50 -15.60
CA TYR A 43 -38.19 44.50 -14.75
C TYR A 43 -37.84 45.94 -15.10
N LEU A 44 -36.57 46.22 -15.46
CA LEU A 44 -36.16 47.54 -15.93
C LEU A 44 -36.85 47.95 -17.24
N GLY A 45 -37.37 46.99 -18.01
CA GLY A 45 -38.21 47.25 -19.18
C GLY A 45 -39.51 48.02 -18.84
N ASN A 46 -39.99 47.96 -17.60
CA ASN A 46 -41.13 48.76 -17.13
C ASN A 46 -40.85 50.28 -17.08
N LEU A 47 -39.59 50.70 -17.22
CA LEU A 47 -39.22 52.11 -17.29
C LEU A 47 -39.57 52.73 -18.65
N ILE A 48 -39.85 51.91 -19.67
CA ILE A 48 -40.27 52.37 -20.99
C ILE A 48 -41.79 52.62 -20.98
N PRO A 49 -42.26 53.86 -21.23
CA PRO A 49 -43.69 54.17 -21.21
C PRO A 49 -44.48 53.29 -22.18
N GLY A 50 -45.52 52.61 -21.69
CA GLY A 50 -46.41 51.77 -22.50
C GLY A 50 -46.04 50.28 -22.56
N VAL A 51 -44.92 49.85 -21.96
CA VAL A 51 -44.52 48.43 -21.92
C VAL A 51 -44.66 47.87 -20.51
N GLN A 52 -45.59 46.93 -20.30
CA GLN A 52 -45.69 46.17 -19.06
C GLN A 52 -44.89 44.87 -19.18
N THR A 53 -43.92 44.68 -18.29
CA THR A 53 -43.05 43.51 -18.22
C THR A 53 -43.20 42.82 -16.86
N TYR A 54 -42.11 42.42 -16.18
CA TYR A 54 -42.19 41.65 -14.94
C TYR A 54 -42.57 42.49 -13.72
N HIS A 55 -43.32 41.93 -12.77
CA HIS A 55 -43.54 42.52 -11.45
C HIS A 55 -42.31 42.35 -10.55
N ALA A 56 -42.07 43.29 -9.62
CA ALA A 56 -40.97 43.23 -8.65
C ALA A 56 -40.95 41.92 -7.82
N ARG A 57 -42.13 41.36 -7.53
CA ARG A 57 -42.25 40.06 -6.86
C ARG A 57 -41.65 38.92 -7.66
N VAL A 58 -41.74 38.96 -8.98
CA VAL A 58 -41.19 37.92 -9.88
C VAL A 58 -39.66 38.00 -9.90
N VAL A 59 -39.08 39.21 -9.86
CA VAL A 59 -37.62 39.42 -9.81
C VAL A 59 -37.00 38.79 -8.57
N LEU A 60 -37.70 38.83 -7.43
CA LEU A 60 -37.22 38.25 -6.18
C LEU A 60 -37.55 36.75 -6.06
N LEU A 61 -38.77 36.34 -6.42
CA LEU A 61 -39.22 34.96 -6.23
C LEU A 61 -38.63 33.99 -7.24
N LEU A 62 -38.45 34.40 -8.49
CA LEU A 62 -37.99 33.50 -9.56
C LEU A 62 -36.56 32.95 -9.29
N PRO A 63 -35.56 33.77 -8.92
CA PRO A 63 -34.23 33.27 -8.56
C PRO A 63 -34.23 32.34 -7.34
N ILE A 64 -35.07 32.64 -6.35
CA ILE A 64 -35.22 31.81 -5.15
C ILE A 64 -35.84 30.46 -5.52
N CYS A 65 -36.89 30.44 -6.34
CA CYS A 65 -37.54 29.21 -6.79
C CYS A 65 -36.60 28.36 -7.65
N VAL A 66 -35.85 28.97 -8.58
CA VAL A 66 -34.85 28.27 -9.40
C VAL A 66 -33.72 27.73 -8.52
N GLY A 67 -33.20 28.53 -7.58
CA GLY A 67 -32.16 28.11 -6.65
C GLY A 67 -32.61 26.93 -5.78
N LEU A 68 -33.76 27.04 -5.12
CA LEU A 68 -34.31 26.01 -4.23
C LEU A 68 -34.71 24.74 -4.98
N SER A 69 -35.31 24.84 -6.17
CA SER A 69 -35.67 23.67 -6.97
C SER A 69 -34.43 22.91 -7.46
N MET A 70 -33.38 23.62 -7.91
CA MET A 70 -32.12 22.97 -8.29
C MET A 70 -31.40 22.36 -7.08
N GLN A 71 -31.46 23.02 -5.91
CA GLN A 71 -30.91 22.50 -4.66
C GLN A 71 -31.65 21.23 -4.22
N GLY A 72 -32.99 21.27 -4.23
CA GLY A 72 -33.88 20.19 -3.83
C GLY A 72 -33.80 18.99 -4.77
N LEU A 73 -33.87 19.23 -6.09
CA LEU A 73 -33.68 18.18 -7.09
C LEU A 73 -32.26 17.60 -7.04
N GLY A 74 -31.24 18.46 -6.88
CA GLY A 74 -29.86 18.02 -6.73
C GLY A 74 -29.65 17.15 -5.48
N LEU A 75 -30.28 17.50 -4.37
CA LEU A 75 -30.28 16.71 -3.14
C LEU A 75 -31.04 15.39 -3.33
N ALA A 76 -32.23 15.40 -3.92
CA ALA A 76 -33.02 14.20 -4.19
C ALA A 76 -32.26 13.21 -5.08
N LEU A 77 -31.66 13.70 -6.17
CA LEU A 77 -30.78 12.92 -7.05
C LEU A 77 -29.53 12.43 -6.33
N ARG A 78 -29.06 13.10 -5.27
CA ARG A 78 -27.94 12.61 -4.47
C ARG A 78 -28.37 11.53 -3.46
N MET A 79 -29.54 11.68 -2.85
CA MET A 79 -30.06 10.80 -1.81
C MET A 79 -30.43 9.42 -2.34
N VAL A 80 -31.05 9.33 -3.52
CA VAL A 80 -31.45 8.02 -4.09
C VAL A 80 -30.24 7.10 -4.31
N PRO A 81 -29.18 7.49 -5.04
CA PRO A 81 -27.94 6.71 -5.12
C PRO A 81 -27.30 6.42 -3.77
N MET A 82 -27.36 7.35 -2.82
CA MET A 82 -26.75 7.19 -1.51
C MET A 82 -27.45 6.08 -0.71
N LEU A 83 -28.79 6.05 -0.71
CA LEU A 83 -29.59 5.04 -0.01
C LEU A 83 -29.45 3.65 -0.65
N PHE A 84 -29.45 3.57 -1.99
CA PHE A 84 -29.26 2.30 -2.69
C PHE A 84 -27.84 1.77 -2.52
N LYS A 85 -26.82 2.64 -2.63
CA LYS A 85 -25.44 2.24 -2.43
C LYS A 85 -25.16 1.88 -0.98
N SER A 86 -25.66 2.63 0.00
CA SER A 86 -25.44 2.30 1.42
C SER A 86 -26.05 0.95 1.76
N ARG A 87 -27.23 0.64 1.24
CA ARG A 87 -27.86 -0.67 1.45
C ARG A 87 -27.05 -1.80 0.81
N LEU A 88 -26.64 -1.68 -0.46
CA LEU A 88 -25.92 -2.75 -1.14
C LEU A 88 -24.47 -2.93 -0.66
N THR A 89 -23.78 -1.82 -0.36
CA THR A 89 -22.44 -1.89 0.26
C THR A 89 -22.53 -2.41 1.69
N GLY A 90 -23.54 -1.99 2.45
CA GLY A 90 -23.84 -2.54 3.77
C GLY A 90 -24.19 -4.03 3.72
N VAL A 91 -24.90 -4.51 2.69
CA VAL A 91 -25.15 -5.95 2.48
C VAL A 91 -23.85 -6.70 2.17
N ALA A 92 -22.96 -6.16 1.32
CA ALA A 92 -21.69 -6.82 1.04
C ALA A 92 -20.76 -6.85 2.27
N GLN A 93 -20.72 -5.78 3.05
CA GLN A 93 -19.99 -5.73 4.32
C GLN A 93 -20.62 -6.65 5.37
N ALA A 94 -21.95 -6.71 5.45
CA ALA A 94 -22.67 -7.64 6.32
C ALA A 94 -22.64 -9.10 5.80
N ALA A 95 -22.17 -9.32 4.58
CA ALA A 95 -21.96 -10.63 3.97
C ALA A 95 -20.46 -10.97 3.92
N ASP A 96 -19.71 -10.52 4.92
CA ASP A 96 -18.34 -10.96 5.21
C ASP A 96 -17.27 -10.55 4.17
N LEU A 97 -17.44 -9.42 3.47
CA LEU A 97 -16.39 -8.89 2.60
C LEU A 97 -15.11 -8.54 3.39
N ASP A 98 -15.27 -8.06 4.62
CA ASP A 98 -14.16 -7.80 5.55
C ASP A 98 -13.42 -9.10 5.94
N LEU A 99 -14.13 -10.23 6.02
CA LEU A 99 -13.53 -11.55 6.26
C LEU A 99 -12.68 -12.07 5.09
N MET A 100 -12.55 -11.36 3.97
CA MET A 100 -11.50 -11.63 2.98
C MET A 100 -10.09 -11.40 3.53
N GLU A 101 -9.94 -10.83 4.73
CA GLU A 101 -8.73 -10.90 5.54
C GLU A 101 -8.32 -12.36 5.83
N ASN A 102 -9.27 -13.28 6.04
CA ASN A 102 -8.97 -14.68 6.31
C ASN A 102 -8.32 -15.36 5.10
N TYR A 103 -8.74 -15.02 3.88
CA TYR A 103 -8.07 -15.48 2.66
C TYR A 103 -6.61 -15.01 2.61
N ARG A 104 -6.34 -13.75 3.02
CA ARG A 104 -4.97 -13.24 3.11
C ARG A 104 -4.15 -14.01 4.16
N LYS A 105 -4.73 -14.29 5.32
CA LYS A 105 -4.08 -15.07 6.40
C LYS A 105 -3.84 -16.53 6.00
N ALA A 106 -4.70 -17.13 5.18
CA ALA A 106 -4.50 -18.48 4.67
C ALA A 106 -3.18 -18.64 3.88
N ASN A 107 -2.68 -17.57 3.27
CA ASN A 107 -1.40 -17.54 2.55
C ASN A 107 -0.21 -17.10 3.43
N GLN A 108 -0.34 -17.12 4.75
CA GLN A 108 0.67 -16.61 5.70
C GLN A 108 2.08 -17.18 5.45
N GLU A 109 2.21 -18.48 5.19
CA GLU A 109 3.52 -19.10 4.97
C GLU A 109 4.23 -18.55 3.73
N ALA A 110 3.52 -18.37 2.62
CA ALA A 110 4.06 -17.78 1.41
C ALA A 110 4.48 -16.32 1.62
N HIS A 111 3.70 -15.56 2.42
CA HIS A 111 4.03 -14.19 2.77
C HIS A 111 5.31 -14.11 3.62
N LEU A 112 5.46 -14.99 4.62
CA LEU A 112 6.65 -15.05 5.46
C LEU A 112 7.88 -15.48 4.65
N ALA A 113 7.76 -16.47 3.76
CA ALA A 113 8.84 -16.87 2.86
C ALA A 113 9.29 -15.73 1.95
N ALA A 114 8.36 -14.96 1.37
CA ALA A 114 8.70 -13.78 0.57
C ALA A 114 9.43 -12.69 1.37
N LEU A 115 9.02 -12.46 2.63
CA LEU A 115 9.70 -11.54 3.54
C LEU A 115 11.08 -12.06 3.96
N TRP A 116 11.25 -13.37 4.13
CA TRP A 116 12.55 -13.97 4.37
C TRP A 116 13.51 -13.68 3.23
N ASP A 117 13.12 -14.07 2.01
CA ASP A 117 13.97 -14.01 0.82
C ASP A 117 14.50 -12.60 0.54
N ARG A 118 13.63 -11.61 0.73
CA ARG A 118 13.90 -10.22 0.31
C ARG A 118 14.23 -9.28 1.46
N VAL A 119 13.94 -9.64 2.70
CA VAL A 119 14.20 -8.78 3.87
C VAL A 119 15.01 -9.50 4.93
N PHE A 120 14.42 -10.48 5.61
CA PHE A 120 14.97 -10.98 6.87
C PHE A 120 16.23 -11.82 6.70
N ARG A 121 16.43 -12.53 5.58
CA ARG A 121 17.70 -13.21 5.27
C ARG A 121 18.91 -12.26 5.34
N HIS A 122 18.74 -11.02 4.87
CA HIS A 122 19.81 -10.02 4.91
C HIS A 122 20.01 -9.43 6.30
N GLU A 123 18.94 -9.35 7.10
CA GLU A 123 19.04 -8.90 8.49
C GLU A 123 19.70 -9.95 9.38
N TRP A 124 19.41 -11.22 9.12
CA TRP A 124 20.00 -12.39 9.77
C TRP A 124 21.50 -12.48 9.47
N ALA A 125 21.88 -12.41 8.19
CA ALA A 125 23.28 -12.44 7.77
C ALA A 125 24.13 -11.30 8.37
N VAL A 126 23.49 -10.16 8.68
CA VAL A 126 24.15 -9.01 9.30
C VAL A 126 24.16 -9.12 10.83
N GLY A 127 23.41 -10.04 11.44
CA GLY A 127 23.28 -10.13 12.90
C GLY A 127 22.59 -8.90 13.49
N SER A 128 21.65 -8.32 12.74
CA SER A 128 20.90 -7.11 13.08
C SER A 128 20.25 -7.24 14.46
N HIS A 129 20.23 -6.17 15.25
CA HIS A 129 19.54 -6.15 16.54
C HIS A 129 18.07 -6.61 16.44
N ALA A 130 17.44 -6.41 15.27
CA ALA A 130 16.07 -6.76 15.00
C ALA A 130 15.86 -8.26 14.71
N CYS A 131 16.91 -9.08 14.68
CA CYS A 131 16.89 -10.55 14.55
C CYS A 131 17.34 -11.26 15.83
N ARG A 132 17.67 -10.50 16.89
CA ARG A 132 18.21 -11.03 18.14
C ARG A 132 17.08 -11.41 19.07
N VAL A 133 17.15 -12.65 19.55
CA VAL A 133 16.25 -13.17 20.56
C VAL A 133 16.70 -12.71 21.95
N ARG A 134 15.71 -12.54 22.85
CA ARG A 134 15.94 -12.40 24.28
C ARG A 134 15.28 -13.55 25.00
N GLU A 135 16.05 -14.18 25.89
CA GLU A 135 15.60 -15.33 26.65
C GLU A 135 14.40 -14.96 27.51
N HIS A 136 13.32 -15.73 27.37
CA HIS A 136 12.14 -15.64 28.21
C HIS A 136 11.33 -16.92 28.07
N ALA A 137 11.10 -17.65 29.17
CA ALA A 137 10.49 -18.98 29.12
C ALA A 137 9.16 -19.02 28.35
N GLU A 138 8.31 -18.00 28.53
CA GLU A 138 6.98 -17.94 27.90
C GLU A 138 6.93 -17.19 26.57
N GLU A 139 7.87 -16.27 26.33
CA GLU A 139 7.82 -15.32 25.22
C GLU A 139 8.84 -15.64 24.13
N CYS A 140 9.86 -16.42 24.48
CA CYS A 140 10.76 -17.06 23.54
C CYS A 140 11.25 -18.41 24.13
N PRO A 141 10.39 -19.44 24.13
CA PRO A 141 10.74 -20.76 24.67
C PRO A 141 11.96 -21.34 23.97
N ALA A 142 12.73 -22.17 24.68
CA ALA A 142 13.97 -22.76 24.17
C ALA A 142 13.78 -23.53 22.86
N SER A 143 12.58 -24.09 22.63
CA SER A 143 12.21 -24.79 21.39
C SER A 143 12.27 -23.90 20.13
N LEU A 144 12.18 -22.58 20.25
CA LEU A 144 12.31 -21.64 19.12
C LEU A 144 13.75 -21.24 18.81
N ASN A 145 14.67 -21.57 19.71
CA ASN A 145 16.09 -21.18 19.65
C ASN A 145 17.02 -22.38 19.53
N GLY A 146 16.51 -23.60 19.74
CA GLY A 146 17.27 -24.84 19.56
C GLY A 146 17.50 -25.16 18.09
N GLU A 147 18.65 -25.79 17.80
CA GLU A 147 18.94 -26.37 16.49
C GLU A 147 18.36 -27.79 16.33
N GLU A 148 17.67 -28.27 17.36
CA GLU A 148 17.14 -29.63 17.43
C GLU A 148 16.06 -29.85 16.35
N GLY A 149 16.32 -30.79 15.44
CA GLY A 149 15.42 -31.09 14.32
C GLY A 149 15.55 -30.16 13.11
N LEU A 150 16.50 -29.21 13.10
CA LEU A 150 16.71 -28.32 11.96
C LEU A 150 17.53 -28.98 10.84
N PRO A 151 17.34 -28.54 9.58
CA PRO A 151 18.14 -29.01 8.45
C PRO A 151 19.64 -28.70 8.65
N PRO A 152 20.55 -29.58 8.18
CA PRO A 152 22.00 -29.37 8.31
C PRO A 152 22.54 -28.23 7.43
N ASP A 153 21.77 -27.79 6.43
CA ASP A 153 22.12 -26.62 5.61
C ASP A 153 21.84 -25.32 6.38
N ALA A 154 22.88 -24.52 6.64
CA ALA A 154 22.79 -23.30 7.44
C ALA A 154 21.75 -22.30 6.91
N ALA A 155 21.65 -22.13 5.58
CA ALA A 155 20.69 -21.20 4.98
C ALA A 155 19.24 -21.65 5.20
N ARG A 156 19.00 -22.97 5.14
CA ARG A 156 17.70 -23.57 5.39
C ARG A 156 17.37 -23.60 6.88
N CYS A 157 18.35 -23.85 7.73
CA CYS A 157 18.25 -23.75 9.18
C CYS A 157 17.78 -22.36 9.61
N ASP A 158 18.42 -21.30 9.11
CA ASP A 158 18.06 -19.91 9.39
C ASP A 158 16.62 -19.57 8.97
N LEU A 159 16.19 -20.05 7.79
CA LEU A 159 14.80 -19.88 7.32
C LEU A 159 13.81 -20.57 8.27
N GLU A 160 14.05 -21.82 8.65
CA GLU A 160 13.14 -22.56 9.53
C GLU A 160 13.05 -21.90 10.92
N GLN A 161 14.16 -21.39 11.47
CA GLN A 161 14.14 -20.62 12.71
C GLN A 161 13.31 -19.34 12.59
N PHE A 162 13.49 -18.60 11.50
CA PHE A 162 12.68 -17.41 11.22
C PHE A 162 11.18 -17.76 11.14
N LEU A 163 10.83 -18.80 10.37
CA LEU A 163 9.43 -19.23 10.23
C LEU A 163 8.84 -19.70 11.56
N ALA A 164 9.58 -20.46 12.37
CA ALA A 164 9.14 -20.91 13.68
C ALA A 164 8.83 -19.73 14.60
N ARG A 165 9.71 -18.72 14.66
CA ARG A 165 9.48 -17.50 15.45
C ARG A 165 8.28 -16.70 14.95
N CYS A 166 8.11 -16.57 13.64
CA CYS A 166 6.99 -15.84 13.06
C CYS A 166 5.65 -16.56 13.29
N ARG A 167 5.59 -17.89 13.11
CA ARG A 167 4.40 -18.70 13.42
C ARG A 167 4.01 -18.51 14.89
N PHE A 168 4.99 -18.69 15.79
CA PHE A 168 4.76 -18.49 17.22
C PHE A 168 4.25 -17.09 17.57
N ALA A 169 4.76 -16.05 16.91
CA ALA A 169 4.30 -14.68 17.11
C ALA A 169 2.86 -14.46 16.64
N LEU A 170 2.52 -14.97 15.44
CA LEU A 170 1.24 -14.74 14.77
C LEU A 170 0.10 -15.60 15.33
N ASP A 171 0.41 -16.78 15.86
CA ASP A 171 -0.59 -17.69 16.44
C ASP A 171 -1.11 -17.21 17.81
N ARG A 172 -0.47 -16.21 18.42
CA ARG A 172 -0.78 -15.75 19.78
C ARG A 172 -1.25 -14.29 19.79
N PRO A 173 -2.34 -13.96 20.50
CA PRO A 173 -2.75 -12.57 20.68
C PRO A 173 -1.79 -11.89 21.67
N GLN A 174 -0.81 -11.16 21.15
CA GLN A 174 0.16 -10.43 21.97
C GLN A 174 0.41 -9.01 21.49
N PRO A 175 0.81 -8.09 22.39
CA PRO A 175 1.26 -6.77 21.98
C PRO A 175 2.52 -6.85 21.10
N GLU A 176 2.51 -6.19 19.94
CA GLU A 176 3.64 -6.13 19.00
C GLU A 176 4.99 -5.74 19.65
N PRO A 177 5.05 -4.77 20.61
CA PRO A 177 6.33 -4.43 21.25
C PRO A 177 6.94 -5.60 22.00
N ARG A 178 6.11 -6.51 22.54
CA ARG A 178 6.54 -7.69 23.27
C ARG A 178 7.14 -8.73 22.33
N GLN A 179 6.42 -9.06 21.25
CA GLN A 179 6.90 -9.97 20.22
C GLN A 179 8.26 -9.49 19.68
N ARG A 180 8.36 -8.21 19.29
CA ARG A 180 9.61 -7.65 18.79
C ARG A 180 10.74 -7.68 19.81
N TYR A 181 10.43 -7.42 21.08
CA TYR A 181 11.43 -7.39 22.15
C TYR A 181 12.04 -8.78 22.41
N TYR A 182 11.23 -9.83 22.43
CA TYR A 182 11.67 -11.18 22.78
C TYR A 182 12.06 -12.05 21.58
N LEU A 183 11.28 -12.03 20.50
CA LEU A 183 11.47 -12.91 19.36
C LEU A 183 12.46 -12.37 18.33
N GLY A 184 12.77 -11.06 18.39
CA GLY A 184 13.64 -10.44 17.40
C GLY A 184 13.07 -10.58 15.99
N VAL A 185 11.78 -10.25 15.82
CA VAL A 185 11.12 -10.11 14.51
C VAL A 185 10.14 -8.93 14.60
N ASP A 186 10.19 -8.00 13.65
CA ASP A 186 9.27 -6.86 13.59
C ASP A 186 8.16 -7.17 12.57
N LEU A 187 7.05 -7.72 13.06
CA LEU A 187 5.91 -8.14 12.24
C LEU A 187 4.76 -7.11 12.20
N ARG A 188 4.89 -5.98 12.90
CA ARG A 188 3.83 -4.95 13.00
C ARG A 188 3.25 -4.54 11.65
N LEU A 189 4.09 -4.31 10.64
CA LEU A 189 3.62 -3.90 9.32
C LEU A 189 2.89 -5.03 8.58
N LEU A 190 3.28 -6.28 8.85
CA LEU A 190 2.63 -7.47 8.29
C LEU A 190 1.27 -7.70 8.96
N GLU A 191 1.21 -7.66 10.29
CA GLU A 191 -0.03 -7.81 11.07
C GLU A 191 -1.04 -6.71 10.71
N ASP A 192 -0.61 -5.44 10.66
CA ASP A 192 -1.49 -4.35 10.22
C ASP A 192 -1.95 -4.51 8.77
N TRP A 193 -1.12 -5.08 7.89
CA TRP A 193 -1.52 -5.40 6.53
C TRP A 193 -2.53 -6.56 6.47
N TYR A 194 -2.46 -7.53 7.40
CA TYR A 194 -3.45 -8.60 7.47
C TYR A 194 -4.85 -8.09 7.80
N ASN A 195 -4.98 -7.01 8.56
CA ASN A 195 -6.26 -6.35 8.89
C ASN A 195 -7.00 -5.72 7.68
N GLY A 196 -6.63 -6.04 6.44
CA GLY A 196 -7.29 -5.59 5.22
C GLY A 196 -7.80 -6.77 4.39
N GLY A 197 -9.08 -6.77 4.04
CA GLY A 197 -9.68 -7.77 3.15
C GLY A 197 -9.56 -7.44 1.67
N TYR A 198 -9.31 -8.42 0.80
CA TYR A 198 -9.28 -8.17 -0.65
C TYR A 198 -10.59 -7.54 -1.14
N PHE A 199 -10.46 -6.47 -1.93
CA PHE A 199 -11.57 -5.66 -2.45
C PHE A 199 -12.43 -4.93 -1.40
N ASP A 200 -12.12 -5.05 -0.12
CA ASP A 200 -12.78 -4.28 0.92
C ASP A 200 -12.36 -2.80 0.83
N PRO A 201 -13.28 -1.83 1.01
CA PRO A 201 -12.95 -0.41 1.03
C PRO A 201 -11.89 -0.01 2.08
N HIS A 202 -11.66 -0.80 3.12
CA HIS A 202 -10.66 -0.61 4.16
C HIS A 202 -9.31 -1.30 3.87
N ASP A 203 -9.11 -1.92 2.71
CA ASP A 203 -7.80 -2.44 2.27
C ASP A 203 -6.84 -1.33 1.78
N VAL A 204 -6.69 -0.35 2.66
CA VAL A 204 -5.87 0.84 2.54
C VAL A 204 -4.64 0.78 3.45
N LYS A 205 -4.43 -0.32 4.19
CA LYS A 205 -3.38 -0.51 5.18
C LYS A 205 -1.99 -0.09 4.68
N LEU A 206 -1.56 -0.56 3.51
CA LEU A 206 -0.27 -0.12 2.96
C LEU A 206 -0.23 1.38 2.61
N SER A 207 -1.35 1.98 2.20
CA SER A 207 -1.41 3.43 1.99
C SER A 207 -1.36 4.21 3.31
N GLU A 208 -1.99 3.69 4.35
CA GLU A 208 -1.98 4.24 5.71
C GLU A 208 -0.60 4.12 6.34
N GLN A 209 0.02 2.93 6.27
CA GLN A 209 1.41 2.71 6.68
C GLN A 209 2.34 3.68 5.96
N TYR A 210 2.23 3.80 4.63
CA TYR A 210 3.04 4.76 3.88
C TYR A 210 2.81 6.17 4.41
N ALA A 211 1.58 6.65 4.56
CA ALA A 211 1.33 8.03 5.00
C ALA A 211 1.69 8.31 6.47
N SER A 212 1.42 7.36 7.36
CA SER A 212 1.23 7.59 8.80
C SER A 212 2.14 6.75 9.71
N SER A 213 2.89 5.79 9.18
CA SER A 213 3.86 5.06 10.00
C SER A 213 4.93 6.01 10.52
N ILE A 214 5.06 6.10 11.84
CA ILE A 214 6.07 6.92 12.53
C ILE A 214 7.47 6.61 11.98
N THR A 215 7.78 5.34 11.72
CA THR A 215 9.08 4.91 11.21
C THR A 215 9.32 5.39 9.78
N LEU A 216 8.32 5.31 8.89
CA LEU A 216 8.44 5.80 7.51
C LEU A 216 8.41 7.34 7.42
N GLN A 217 7.70 8.01 8.32
CA GLN A 217 7.76 9.47 8.46
C GLN A 217 9.16 9.91 8.87
N ALA A 218 9.77 9.27 9.87
CA ALA A 218 11.13 9.56 10.28
C ALA A 218 12.16 9.34 9.14
N VAL A 219 11.95 8.33 8.30
CA VAL A 219 12.75 8.12 7.06
C VAL A 219 12.60 9.31 6.10
N ARG A 220 11.37 9.79 5.88
CA ARG A 220 11.12 10.96 5.02
C ARG A 220 11.75 12.23 5.57
N GLU A 221 11.64 12.46 6.87
CA GLU A 221 12.24 13.60 7.55
C GLU A 221 13.77 13.58 7.41
N GLU A 222 14.40 12.42 7.65
CA GLU A 222 15.85 12.23 7.50
C GLU A 222 16.32 12.47 6.06
N LEU A 223 15.52 12.10 5.07
CA LEU A 223 15.78 12.36 3.65
C LEU A 223 15.51 13.81 3.23
N GLY A 224 14.97 14.65 4.12
CA GLY A 224 14.48 15.98 3.79
C GLY A 224 13.42 15.93 2.68
N TRP A 225 12.49 14.98 2.76
CA TRP A 225 11.48 14.72 1.74
C TRP A 225 10.54 15.92 1.58
N THR A 226 10.95 16.87 0.73
CA THR A 226 10.27 18.15 0.57
C THR A 226 8.84 18.02 0.05
N LEU A 227 8.01 19.02 0.37
CA LEU A 227 6.66 19.18 -0.21
C LEU A 227 6.67 19.10 -1.74
N ARG A 228 7.73 19.58 -2.40
CA ARG A 228 7.88 19.50 -3.86
C ARG A 228 7.93 18.06 -4.37
N ARG A 229 8.60 17.14 -3.67
CA ARG A 229 8.60 15.71 -4.02
C ARG A 229 7.21 15.10 -3.81
N SER A 230 6.58 15.40 -2.67
CA SER A 230 5.21 14.95 -2.39
C SER A 230 4.21 15.44 -3.44
N LEU A 231 4.33 16.68 -3.92
CA LEU A 231 3.50 17.23 -5.00
C LEU A 231 3.75 16.52 -6.34
N ARG A 232 4.99 16.09 -6.62
CA ARG A 232 5.30 15.28 -7.82
C ARG A 232 4.70 13.88 -7.75
N ASP A 233 4.55 13.33 -6.54
CA ASP A 233 3.93 12.02 -6.29
C ASP A 233 2.39 12.09 -6.25
N LEU A 234 1.82 13.27 -5.99
CA LEU A 234 0.39 13.47 -5.77
C LEU A 234 -0.50 12.95 -6.92
N PRO A 235 -0.21 13.20 -8.21
CA PRO A 235 -1.05 12.68 -9.29
C PRO A 235 -1.17 11.15 -9.27
N LEU A 236 -0.06 10.47 -8.95
CA LEU A 236 0.00 9.01 -8.89
C LEU A 236 -0.80 8.49 -7.68
N GLN A 237 -0.69 9.15 -6.53
CA GLN A 237 -1.47 8.82 -5.33
C GLN A 237 -2.97 9.06 -5.52
N LEU A 238 -3.37 10.20 -6.11
CA LEU A 238 -4.77 10.52 -6.37
C LEU A 238 -5.38 9.54 -7.36
N SER A 239 -4.64 9.20 -8.42
CA SER A 239 -5.05 8.18 -9.38
C SER A 239 -5.26 6.83 -8.68
N ALA A 240 -4.31 6.38 -7.87
CA ALA A 240 -4.43 5.12 -7.13
C ALA A 240 -5.65 5.10 -6.20
N LYS A 241 -5.87 6.17 -5.43
CA LYS A 241 -7.03 6.29 -4.52
C LYS A 241 -8.35 6.28 -5.29
N LEU A 242 -8.41 6.97 -6.43
CA LEU A 242 -9.59 6.99 -7.28
C LEU A 242 -9.90 5.59 -7.82
N TRP A 243 -8.90 4.92 -8.40
CA TRP A 243 -9.06 3.58 -8.98
C TRP A 243 -9.41 2.53 -7.93
N PHE A 244 -8.76 2.57 -6.77
CA PHE A 244 -9.09 1.71 -5.65
C PHE A 244 -10.57 1.84 -5.28
N ARG A 245 -11.05 3.07 -5.02
CA ARG A 245 -12.45 3.31 -4.67
C ARG A 245 -13.43 2.85 -5.74
N LEU A 246 -13.16 3.12 -7.02
CA LEU A 246 -14.04 2.71 -8.11
C LEU A 246 -14.11 1.19 -8.22
N VAL A 247 -12.98 0.49 -8.10
CA VAL A 247 -12.93 -0.97 -8.20
C VAL A 247 -13.59 -1.62 -6.98
N THR A 248 -13.22 -1.24 -5.75
CA THR A 248 -13.79 -1.85 -4.53
C THR A 248 -15.29 -1.59 -4.43
N GLN A 249 -15.76 -0.40 -4.77
CA GLN A 249 -17.19 -0.10 -4.82
C GLN A 249 -17.92 -0.95 -5.87
N ALA A 250 -17.38 -1.07 -7.09
CA ALA A 250 -17.99 -1.88 -8.13
C ALA A 250 -18.04 -3.37 -7.74
N VAL A 251 -16.95 -3.90 -7.19
CA VAL A 251 -16.88 -5.29 -6.69
C VAL A 251 -17.90 -5.51 -5.57
N SER A 252 -17.90 -4.66 -4.54
CA SER A 252 -18.82 -4.77 -3.40
C SER A 252 -20.29 -4.78 -3.83
N LEU A 253 -20.68 -3.86 -4.72
CA LEU A 253 -22.07 -3.78 -5.21
C LEU A 253 -22.48 -5.06 -5.95
N ARG A 254 -21.59 -5.62 -6.78
CA ARG A 254 -21.88 -6.82 -7.59
C ARG A 254 -21.87 -8.09 -6.78
N LEU A 255 -21.00 -8.19 -5.78
CA LEU A 255 -20.98 -9.31 -4.85
C LEU A 255 -22.23 -9.30 -3.97
N GLY A 256 -22.63 -8.15 -3.41
CA GLY A 256 -23.86 -8.03 -2.64
C GLY A 256 -25.11 -8.41 -3.46
N GLU A 257 -25.19 -7.99 -4.73
CA GLU A 257 -26.25 -8.43 -5.66
C GLU A 257 -26.25 -9.96 -5.83
N SER A 258 -25.08 -10.56 -6.02
CA SER A 258 -24.91 -12.00 -6.29
C SER A 258 -25.23 -12.86 -5.08
N VAL A 259 -24.77 -12.45 -3.89
CA VAL A 259 -25.09 -13.10 -2.60
C VAL A 259 -26.61 -13.14 -2.39
N LEU A 260 -27.30 -12.01 -2.57
CA LEU A 260 -28.75 -11.96 -2.43
C LEU A 260 -29.48 -12.89 -3.42
N VAL A 261 -28.97 -13.03 -4.64
CA VAL A 261 -29.54 -13.94 -5.65
C VAL A 261 -29.34 -15.39 -5.24
N LEU A 262 -28.14 -15.76 -4.77
CA LEU A 262 -27.83 -17.13 -4.32
C LEU A 262 -28.68 -17.52 -3.11
N ASN A 263 -28.67 -16.68 -2.07
CA ASN A 263 -29.42 -16.92 -0.83
C ASN A 263 -30.93 -17.01 -1.07
N ARG A 264 -31.49 -16.18 -1.96
CA ARG A 264 -32.92 -16.30 -2.33
C ARG A 264 -33.24 -17.54 -3.15
N ARG A 265 -32.32 -17.98 -4.01
CA ARG A 265 -32.56 -19.14 -4.88
C ARG A 265 -32.59 -20.43 -4.08
N PHE A 266 -31.69 -20.56 -3.09
CA PHE A 266 -31.53 -21.76 -2.29
C PHE A 266 -32.17 -21.66 -0.89
N ASP A 267 -32.93 -20.59 -0.64
CA ASP A 267 -33.62 -20.29 0.62
C ASP A 267 -32.69 -20.44 1.86
N THR A 268 -31.57 -19.73 1.83
CA THR A 268 -30.49 -19.87 2.82
C THR A 268 -29.80 -18.53 3.10
N ASP A 269 -28.98 -18.47 4.14
CA ASP A 269 -28.07 -17.38 4.48
C ASP A 269 -26.58 -17.79 4.42
N TYR A 270 -26.27 -19.04 4.06
CA TYR A 270 -24.88 -19.54 4.02
C TYR A 270 -24.02 -18.94 2.90
N PHE A 271 -24.59 -18.51 1.76
CA PHE A 271 -23.76 -17.88 0.73
C PHE A 271 -23.38 -16.48 1.18
N ASN A 272 -22.07 -16.24 1.27
CA ASN A 272 -21.48 -14.94 1.57
C ASN A 272 -20.49 -14.53 0.47
N VAL A 273 -19.76 -13.45 0.68
CA VAL A 273 -18.77 -12.97 -0.29
C VAL A 273 -17.61 -13.97 -0.49
N GLN A 274 -17.21 -14.70 0.55
CA GLN A 274 -16.12 -15.67 0.46
C GLN A 274 -16.48 -16.81 -0.50
N ALA A 275 -17.73 -17.29 -0.50
CA ALA A 275 -18.18 -18.29 -1.47
C ALA A 275 -17.96 -17.85 -2.95
N LEU A 276 -18.02 -16.53 -3.22
CA LEU A 276 -17.81 -15.97 -4.55
C LEU A 276 -16.35 -15.63 -4.85
N LEU A 277 -15.57 -15.20 -3.85
CA LEU A 277 -14.19 -14.71 -4.05
C LEU A 277 -13.11 -15.70 -3.64
N TRP A 278 -13.40 -16.72 -2.85
CA TRP A 278 -12.46 -17.75 -2.45
C TRP A 278 -12.60 -18.94 -3.41
N SER A 279 -11.58 -19.16 -4.24
CA SER A 279 -11.59 -20.28 -5.18
C SER A 279 -11.51 -21.62 -4.45
N GLY A 280 -12.27 -22.60 -4.93
CA GLY A 280 -12.41 -23.92 -4.31
C GLY A 280 -13.62 -24.04 -3.36
N GLU A 281 -14.23 -22.92 -2.95
CA GLU A 281 -15.48 -22.95 -2.17
C GLU A 281 -16.63 -23.59 -2.94
N GLU A 282 -16.64 -23.44 -4.26
CA GLU A 282 -17.61 -24.04 -5.18
C GLU A 282 -17.66 -25.58 -5.10
N ASP A 283 -16.58 -26.22 -4.66
CA ASP A 283 -16.43 -27.68 -4.60
C ASP A 283 -16.60 -28.23 -3.17
N GLN A 284 -16.89 -27.37 -2.19
CA GLN A 284 -17.06 -27.78 -0.79
C GLN A 284 -18.38 -28.51 -0.56
N ALA A 285 -18.36 -29.42 0.42
CA ALA A 285 -19.54 -30.22 0.79
C ALA A 285 -20.75 -29.36 1.18
N TRP A 286 -20.52 -28.19 1.77
CA TRP A 286 -21.59 -27.26 2.16
C TRP A 286 -22.31 -26.65 0.96
N VAL A 287 -21.67 -26.53 -0.22
CA VAL A 287 -22.34 -26.08 -1.45
C VAL A 287 -23.16 -27.22 -2.04
N ALA A 288 -22.62 -28.43 -2.04
CA ALA A 288 -23.26 -29.61 -2.63
C ALA A 288 -24.61 -29.97 -1.97
N GLN A 289 -24.82 -29.62 -0.70
CA GLN A 289 -26.07 -29.88 0.01
C GLN A 289 -27.29 -29.14 -0.57
N PHE A 290 -27.08 -28.05 -1.32
CA PHE A 290 -28.15 -27.25 -1.92
C PHE A 290 -28.62 -27.77 -3.29
N GLY A 291 -28.11 -28.91 -3.72
CA GLY A 291 -28.50 -29.59 -4.96
C GLY A 291 -27.43 -29.56 -6.05
N PRO A 292 -27.63 -30.35 -7.12
CA PRO A 292 -26.62 -30.57 -8.16
C PRO A 292 -26.32 -29.31 -9.01
N ASP A 293 -27.20 -28.31 -9.01
CA ASP A 293 -27.02 -27.06 -9.75
C ASP A 293 -26.36 -25.94 -8.93
N ALA A 294 -26.23 -26.09 -7.61
CA ALA A 294 -25.70 -25.06 -6.71
C ALA A 294 -24.32 -24.54 -7.14
N ARG A 295 -23.39 -25.46 -7.42
CA ARG A 295 -22.06 -25.17 -7.95
C ARG A 295 -22.13 -24.34 -9.23
N THR A 296 -22.91 -24.79 -10.20
CA THR A 296 -23.05 -24.14 -11.52
C THR A 296 -23.61 -22.72 -11.37
N VAL A 297 -24.59 -22.52 -10.49
CA VAL A 297 -25.18 -21.20 -10.26
C VAL A 297 -24.21 -20.26 -9.56
N LEU A 298 -23.46 -20.76 -8.58
CA LEU A 298 -22.41 -19.99 -7.90
C LEU A 298 -21.33 -19.53 -8.87
N LEU A 299 -20.81 -20.44 -9.70
CA LEU A 299 -19.83 -20.11 -10.74
C LEU A 299 -20.38 -19.13 -11.78
N ALA A 300 -21.65 -19.27 -12.17
CA ALA A 300 -22.31 -18.32 -13.07
C ALA A 300 -22.40 -16.91 -12.46
N GLN A 301 -22.70 -16.78 -11.16
CA GLN A 301 -22.68 -15.48 -10.50
C GLN A 301 -21.26 -14.92 -10.39
N ARG A 302 -20.27 -15.74 -9.99
CA ARG A 302 -18.85 -15.35 -9.94
C ARG A 302 -18.39 -14.82 -11.30
N ARG A 303 -18.60 -15.57 -12.37
CA ARG A 303 -18.30 -15.17 -13.75
C ARG A 303 -18.95 -13.84 -14.12
N ARG A 304 -20.24 -13.67 -13.79
CA ARG A 304 -20.98 -12.43 -14.06
C ARG A 304 -20.37 -11.23 -13.32
N VAL A 305 -19.90 -11.41 -12.08
CA VAL A 305 -19.19 -10.37 -11.32
C VAL A 305 -17.87 -10.02 -12.02
N LEU A 306 -17.06 -11.03 -12.35
CA LEU A 306 -15.75 -10.85 -12.99
C LEU A 306 -15.87 -10.14 -14.34
N GLU A 307 -16.76 -10.59 -15.23
CA GLU A 307 -16.95 -10.01 -16.56
C GLU A 307 -17.46 -8.56 -16.47
N ARG A 308 -18.36 -8.26 -15.53
CA ARG A 308 -18.91 -6.91 -15.37
C ARG A 308 -17.89 -5.92 -14.82
N VAL A 309 -17.09 -6.33 -13.84
CA VAL A 309 -16.12 -5.45 -13.19
C VAL A 309 -14.82 -5.39 -13.99
N PHE A 310 -14.22 -6.54 -14.28
CA PHE A 310 -12.89 -6.65 -14.85
C PHE A 310 -12.90 -6.89 -16.37
N GLY A 311 -14.01 -7.36 -16.93
CA GLY A 311 -14.11 -7.77 -18.34
C GLY A 311 -13.41 -9.09 -18.57
N ASN A 312 -12.14 -9.04 -18.94
CA ASN A 312 -11.32 -10.22 -19.12
C ASN A 312 -10.08 -10.16 -18.23
N ARG A 313 -9.36 -11.29 -18.13
CA ARG A 313 -8.18 -11.46 -17.27
C ARG A 313 -7.17 -10.32 -17.43
N GLU A 314 -6.77 -10.01 -18.66
CA GLU A 314 -5.79 -8.95 -18.90
C GLU A 314 -6.29 -7.55 -18.54
N GLN A 315 -7.54 -7.24 -18.87
CA GLN A 315 -8.16 -5.96 -18.52
C GLN A 315 -8.26 -5.81 -17.01
N GLY A 316 -8.63 -6.89 -16.31
CA GLY A 316 -8.63 -6.95 -14.85
C GLY A 316 -7.25 -6.66 -14.25
N ARG A 317 -6.20 -7.35 -14.71
CA ARG A 317 -4.82 -7.08 -14.26
C ARG A 317 -4.43 -5.62 -14.46
N ARG A 318 -4.70 -5.06 -15.66
CA ARG A 318 -4.42 -3.64 -15.95
C ARG A 318 -5.21 -2.69 -15.04
N MET A 319 -6.43 -3.05 -14.67
CA MET A 319 -7.29 -2.25 -13.79
C MET A 319 -6.78 -2.27 -12.34
N LEU A 320 -6.42 -3.46 -11.83
CA LEU A 320 -5.81 -3.63 -10.51
C LEU A 320 -4.50 -2.86 -10.39
N ASP A 321 -3.66 -2.92 -11.43
CA ASP A 321 -2.41 -2.17 -11.50
C ASP A 321 -2.60 -0.64 -11.41
N ARG A 322 -3.80 -0.11 -11.68
CA ARG A 322 -4.03 1.34 -11.52
C ARG A 322 -4.00 1.81 -10.08
N PHE A 323 -4.18 0.93 -9.10
CA PHE A 323 -4.05 1.29 -7.68
C PHE A 323 -2.94 0.53 -6.95
N LEU A 324 -2.54 -0.64 -7.42
CA LEU A 324 -1.45 -1.43 -6.82
C LEU A 324 -0.06 -0.92 -7.22
N LEU A 325 0.18 -0.73 -8.51
CA LEU A 325 1.49 -0.30 -9.03
C LEU A 325 1.94 1.06 -8.49
N PRO A 326 1.08 2.10 -8.38
CA PRO A 326 1.41 3.33 -7.68
C PRO A 326 2.01 3.15 -6.29
N ARG A 327 1.44 2.26 -5.47
CA ARG A 327 1.90 2.02 -4.09
C ARG A 327 3.30 1.43 -4.10
N PHE A 328 3.51 0.42 -4.94
CA PHE A 328 4.82 -0.21 -5.15
C PHE A 328 5.88 0.78 -5.61
N LEU A 329 5.60 1.57 -6.65
CA LEU A 329 6.55 2.54 -7.19
C LEU A 329 6.94 3.61 -6.16
N LEU A 330 5.98 4.12 -5.37
CA LEU A 330 6.24 5.12 -4.35
C LEU A 330 7.06 4.55 -3.17
N ALA A 331 6.74 3.35 -2.71
CA ALA A 331 7.54 2.65 -1.71
C ALA A 331 8.97 2.39 -2.23
N GLY A 332 9.11 1.97 -3.49
CA GLY A 332 10.40 1.72 -4.14
C GLY A 332 11.24 2.99 -4.30
N ALA A 333 10.63 4.13 -4.61
CA ALA A 333 11.33 5.41 -4.67
C ALA A 333 11.82 5.88 -3.29
N LEU A 334 11.01 5.70 -2.24
CA LEU A 334 11.42 5.99 -0.87
C LEU A 334 12.58 5.08 -0.44
N ARG A 335 12.48 3.78 -0.75
CA ARG A 335 13.54 2.80 -0.50
C ARG A 335 14.82 3.15 -1.23
N ALA A 336 14.78 3.42 -2.53
CA ALA A 336 15.94 3.82 -3.32
C ALA A 336 16.66 5.06 -2.75
N ALA A 337 15.93 6.00 -2.16
CA ALA A 337 16.54 7.17 -1.55
C ALA A 337 17.26 6.88 -0.22
N TYR A 338 16.89 5.80 0.49
CA TYR A 338 17.38 5.49 1.84
C TYR A 338 18.34 4.29 1.89
N ASP A 339 18.07 3.25 1.09
CA ASP A 339 18.73 1.94 1.10
C ASP A 339 19.79 1.87 -0.01
N PRO A 340 21.09 2.12 0.28
CA PRO A 340 22.14 2.04 -0.73
C PRO A 340 22.37 0.61 -1.23
N GLU A 341 22.06 -0.41 -0.42
CA GLU A 341 22.23 -1.83 -0.79
C GLU A 341 21.22 -2.26 -1.87
N TYR A 342 20.04 -1.63 -1.89
CA TYR A 342 19.03 -1.80 -2.94
C TYR A 342 19.44 -1.16 -4.29
N LEU A 343 20.36 -0.19 -4.25
CA LEU A 343 20.86 0.49 -5.45
C LEU A 343 22.11 -0.18 -6.03
N ASP A 344 22.97 -0.73 -5.19
CA ASP A 344 24.24 -1.33 -5.62
C ASP A 344 24.14 -2.84 -5.89
N GLY A 345 22.97 -3.44 -5.68
CA GLY A 345 22.67 -4.83 -5.98
C GLY A 345 23.20 -5.83 -4.95
N SER A 346 23.71 -5.38 -3.81
CA SER A 346 24.25 -6.26 -2.76
C SER A 346 23.22 -7.18 -2.11
N LEU A 347 21.92 -6.98 -2.36
CA LEU A 347 20.84 -7.83 -1.86
C LEU A 347 20.53 -9.03 -2.79
N GLY A 348 21.25 -9.18 -3.91
CA GLY A 348 20.92 -10.19 -4.94
C GLY A 348 19.72 -9.82 -5.81
N TYR A 349 19.08 -8.69 -5.52
CA TYR A 349 18.11 -7.99 -6.36
C TYR A 349 18.36 -6.48 -6.23
N ASP A 350 17.83 -5.72 -7.19
CA ASP A 350 18.04 -4.27 -7.24
C ASP A 350 16.78 -3.51 -7.70
N LEU A 351 16.84 -2.19 -7.57
CA LEU A 351 15.79 -1.29 -8.05
C LEU A 351 15.40 -1.54 -9.52
N TRP A 352 16.36 -1.87 -10.38
CA TRP A 352 16.09 -2.02 -11.80
C TRP A 352 15.35 -3.33 -12.11
N SER A 353 15.67 -4.40 -11.40
CA SER A 353 14.97 -5.68 -11.44
C SER A 353 13.51 -5.52 -11.02
N ASP A 354 13.27 -4.74 -9.95
CA ASP A 354 11.94 -4.43 -9.46
C ASP A 354 11.14 -3.54 -10.41
N LEU A 355 11.78 -2.56 -11.06
CA LEU A 355 11.13 -1.78 -12.11
C LEU A 355 10.82 -2.59 -13.38
N ARG A 356 11.66 -3.58 -13.73
CA ARG A 356 11.39 -4.51 -14.84
C ARG A 356 10.22 -5.42 -14.50
N TRP A 357 10.22 -6.02 -13.32
CA TRP A 357 9.10 -6.82 -12.80
C TRP A 357 7.80 -6.00 -12.75
N ALA A 358 7.90 -4.71 -12.43
CA ALA A 358 6.76 -3.79 -12.43
C ALA A 358 6.28 -3.35 -13.82
N GLY A 359 6.96 -3.73 -14.91
CA GLY A 359 6.65 -3.25 -16.26
C GLY A 359 6.87 -1.74 -16.42
N ARG A 360 7.79 -1.15 -15.63
CA ARG A 360 8.08 0.28 -15.58
C ARG A 360 9.60 0.58 -15.54
N PRO A 361 10.41 0.00 -16.45
CA PRO A 361 11.87 0.13 -16.42
C PRO A 361 12.39 1.57 -16.55
N THR A 362 11.57 2.47 -17.13
CA THR A 362 11.95 3.87 -17.37
C THR A 362 11.41 4.84 -16.33
N TRP A 363 10.63 4.37 -15.34
CA TRP A 363 10.02 5.25 -14.34
C TRP A 363 11.11 5.89 -13.47
N ARG A 364 11.21 7.23 -13.52
CA ARG A 364 12.24 8.03 -12.82
C ARG A 364 13.68 7.59 -13.10
N ALA A 365 13.93 6.99 -14.26
CA ALA A 365 15.24 6.39 -14.58
C ALA A 365 16.42 7.34 -14.33
N GLU A 366 16.33 8.63 -14.71
CA GLU A 366 17.44 9.56 -14.50
C GLU A 366 17.71 9.85 -13.01
N GLU A 367 16.66 9.97 -12.21
CA GLU A 367 16.80 10.15 -10.77
C GLU A 367 17.46 8.93 -10.13
N PHE A 368 17.02 7.73 -10.51
CA PHE A 368 17.55 6.47 -10.02
C PHE A 368 18.97 6.18 -10.48
N ARG A 369 19.35 6.54 -11.71
CA ARG A 369 20.74 6.49 -12.17
C ARG A 369 21.64 7.40 -11.36
N ARG A 370 21.17 8.60 -10.98
CA ARG A 370 21.95 9.50 -10.11
C ARG A 370 22.12 8.92 -8.72
N LEU A 371 21.07 8.36 -8.13
CA LEU A 371 21.14 7.68 -6.83
C LEU A 371 22.07 6.46 -6.87
N THR A 372 21.98 5.64 -7.91
CA THR A 372 22.84 4.45 -8.10
C THR A 372 24.31 4.85 -8.20
N ARG A 373 24.64 5.82 -9.07
CA ARG A 373 26.01 6.35 -9.19
C ARG A 373 26.55 6.89 -7.87
N ARG A 374 25.68 7.57 -7.11
CA ARG A 374 26.03 8.10 -5.78
C ARG A 374 26.30 6.98 -4.77
N ALA A 375 25.45 5.95 -4.72
CA ALA A 375 25.63 4.81 -3.83
C ALA A 375 26.94 4.05 -4.11
N LEU A 376 27.22 3.76 -5.39
CA LEU A 376 28.45 3.09 -5.83
C LEU A 376 29.70 3.90 -5.45
N ARG A 377 29.71 5.21 -5.76
CA ARG A 377 30.82 6.09 -5.36
C ARG A 377 31.01 6.12 -3.85
N ASN A 378 29.93 6.22 -3.07
CA ASN A 378 30.02 6.26 -1.62
C ASN A 378 30.55 4.94 -1.04
N ARG A 379 30.19 3.81 -1.64
CA ARG A 379 30.72 2.48 -1.27
C ARG A 379 32.23 2.42 -1.45
N GLU A 380 32.75 2.86 -2.60
CA GLU A 380 34.20 2.91 -2.86
C GLU A 380 34.94 3.82 -1.86
N LEU A 381 34.38 5.01 -1.60
CA LEU A 381 34.99 5.97 -0.68
C LEU A 381 34.98 5.49 0.79
N LEU A 382 33.94 4.74 1.18
CA LEU A 382 33.78 4.17 2.53
C LEU A 382 34.60 2.91 2.77
N ALA A 383 34.93 2.14 1.73
CA ALA A 383 35.55 0.83 1.90
C ALA A 383 36.79 0.83 2.83
N PRO A 384 37.72 1.80 2.74
CA PRO A 384 38.88 1.81 3.63
C PRO A 384 38.52 2.14 5.09
N TRP A 385 37.54 3.03 5.31
CA TRP A 385 37.05 3.36 6.65
C TRP A 385 36.38 2.15 7.32
N LEU A 386 35.60 1.39 6.56
CA LEU A 386 34.95 0.18 7.06
C LEU A 386 35.96 -0.94 7.31
N ALA A 387 37.00 -1.06 6.46
CA ALA A 387 38.08 -2.02 6.66
C ALA A 387 38.94 -1.71 7.91
N ASP A 388 39.09 -0.43 8.26
CA ASP A 388 39.77 -0.02 9.50
C ASP A 388 38.88 -0.27 10.73
N LEU A 389 37.56 -0.07 10.59
CA LEU A 389 36.58 -0.38 11.63
C LEU A 389 36.69 -1.84 12.08
N SER A 390 36.67 -2.78 11.12
CA SER A 390 36.80 -4.22 11.38
C SER A 390 38.18 -4.67 11.88
N ARG A 391 39.24 -3.87 11.65
CA ARG A 391 40.58 -4.15 12.20
C ARG A 391 40.77 -3.65 13.62
N SER A 392 40.02 -2.61 14.01
CA SER A 392 40.20 -1.92 15.29
C SER A 392 39.51 -2.57 16.48
N GLN A 393 38.64 -3.56 16.25
CA GLN A 393 37.88 -4.22 17.30
C GLN A 393 38.11 -5.73 17.19
N GLY A 394 38.66 -6.33 18.25
CA GLY A 394 38.71 -7.78 18.39
C GLY A 394 37.29 -8.35 18.52
N THR A 395 37.18 -9.68 18.49
CA THR A 395 35.92 -10.43 18.49
C THR A 395 34.88 -9.81 19.42
N PRO A 396 33.70 -9.42 18.91
CA PRO A 396 32.68 -8.77 19.72
C PRO A 396 32.27 -9.65 20.92
N PRO A 397 32.20 -9.11 22.15
CA PRO A 397 31.64 -9.86 23.27
C PRO A 397 30.16 -10.20 22.99
N ASN A 398 29.73 -11.39 23.40
CA ASN A 398 28.35 -11.86 23.27
C ASN A 398 27.36 -10.76 23.65
N GLY A 399 26.60 -10.27 22.67
CA GLY A 399 25.60 -9.21 22.84
C GLY A 399 25.95 -7.84 22.23
N SER A 400 27.18 -7.57 21.78
CA SER A 400 27.50 -6.28 21.14
C SER A 400 26.89 -6.15 19.73
N GLU A 401 26.70 -4.91 19.27
CA GLU A 401 26.24 -4.60 17.91
C GLU A 401 27.15 -5.29 16.89
N SER A 402 26.56 -5.92 15.86
CA SER A 402 27.33 -6.58 14.83
C SER A 402 28.11 -5.53 14.04
N GLU A 403 29.40 -5.75 13.77
CA GLU A 403 30.20 -4.82 12.97
C GLU A 403 29.56 -4.56 11.61
N SER A 404 28.97 -5.61 11.02
CA SER A 404 28.22 -5.54 9.77
C SER A 404 27.01 -4.61 9.87
N GLU A 405 26.33 -4.60 11.02
CA GLU A 405 25.18 -3.72 11.27
C GLU A 405 25.62 -2.25 11.36
N VAL A 406 26.70 -1.98 12.10
CA VAL A 406 27.28 -0.64 12.23
C VAL A 406 27.78 -0.14 10.86
N ALA A 407 28.47 -0.99 10.10
CA ALA A 407 28.94 -0.67 8.75
C ALA A 407 27.77 -0.33 7.81
N ARG A 408 26.65 -1.05 7.90
CA ARG A 408 25.43 -0.75 7.15
C ARG A 408 24.80 0.57 7.59
N ALA A 409 24.70 0.83 8.89
CA ALA A 409 24.19 2.11 9.42
C ALA A 409 25.03 3.31 8.92
N ILE A 410 26.36 3.18 8.89
CA ILE A 410 27.27 4.19 8.31
C ILE A 410 26.99 4.39 6.82
N ARG A 411 26.84 3.31 6.04
CA ARG A 411 26.52 3.38 4.61
C ARG A 411 25.21 4.13 4.35
N VAL A 412 24.15 3.79 5.11
CA VAL A 412 22.86 4.50 5.05
C VAL A 412 23.04 5.97 5.41
N ALA A 413 23.69 6.28 6.53
CA ALA A 413 23.88 7.65 7.00
C ALA A 413 24.62 8.54 5.98
N VAL A 414 25.66 8.01 5.33
CA VAL A 414 26.41 8.73 4.28
C VAL A 414 25.55 8.91 3.02
N HIS A 415 24.77 7.91 2.65
CA HIS A 415 23.84 8.00 1.51
C HIS A 415 22.77 9.07 1.72
N VAL A 416 22.18 9.15 2.91
CA VAL A 416 21.12 10.12 3.19
C VAL A 416 21.64 11.54 3.46
N SER A 417 22.89 11.70 3.93
CA SER A 417 23.44 13.00 4.35
C SER A 417 24.45 13.59 3.34
N PRO A 418 24.09 14.65 2.59
CA PRO A 418 25.02 15.36 1.71
C PRO A 418 26.21 16.00 2.46
N ARG A 419 26.07 16.23 3.78
CA ARG A 419 27.17 16.74 4.61
C ARG A 419 28.23 15.66 4.83
N LEU A 420 27.83 14.44 5.19
CA LEU A 420 28.76 13.34 5.39
C LEU A 420 29.46 12.96 4.09
N GLU A 421 28.72 12.96 2.99
CA GLU A 421 29.29 12.75 1.65
C GLU A 421 30.37 13.79 1.30
N ARG A 422 30.13 15.08 1.57
CA ARG A 422 31.14 16.14 1.35
C ARG A 422 32.37 15.97 2.23
N LEU A 423 32.18 15.57 3.49
CA LEU A 423 33.30 15.27 4.39
C LEU A 423 34.10 14.05 3.89
N LEU A 424 33.41 13.02 3.39
CA LEU A 424 34.03 11.83 2.83
C LEU A 424 34.87 12.18 1.59
N ALA A 425 34.33 12.98 0.67
CA ALA A 425 35.09 13.48 -0.47
C ALA A 425 36.31 14.32 -0.05
N ALA A 426 36.13 15.24 0.92
CA ALA A 426 37.20 16.10 1.42
C ALA A 426 38.34 15.32 2.10
N SER A 427 38.03 14.19 2.76
CA SER A 427 39.05 13.30 3.34
C SER A 427 39.99 12.70 2.28
N ARG A 428 39.53 12.58 1.03
CA ARG A 428 40.30 11.99 -0.08
C ARG A 428 41.03 13.02 -0.92
N THR A 429 40.36 14.12 -1.28
CA THR A 429 40.86 15.08 -2.27
C THR A 429 41.32 16.42 -1.67
N GLY A 430 41.09 16.66 -0.37
CA GLY A 430 41.44 17.92 0.27
C GLY A 430 42.94 18.15 0.48
N SER A 431 43.32 19.38 0.83
CA SER A 431 44.66 19.69 1.35
C SER A 431 44.95 18.90 2.64
N ARG A 432 46.21 18.70 3.00
CA ARG A 432 46.60 17.92 4.21
C ARG A 432 45.86 18.36 5.48
N ARG A 433 45.69 19.68 5.68
CA ARG A 433 44.92 20.25 6.81
C ARG A 433 43.42 19.97 6.69
N SER A 434 42.86 20.07 5.48
CA SER A 434 41.45 19.77 5.21
C SER A 434 41.14 18.29 5.43
N LYS A 435 42.00 17.38 4.96
CA LYS A 435 41.89 15.92 5.17
C LYS A 435 41.82 15.58 6.65
N LYS A 436 42.80 16.02 7.45
CA LYS A 436 42.83 15.75 8.89
C LYS A 436 41.58 16.29 9.61
N ARG A 437 41.07 17.45 9.21
CA ARG A 437 39.83 18.02 9.77
C ARG A 437 38.60 17.21 9.35
N ALA A 438 38.53 16.78 8.10
CA ALA A 438 37.43 15.96 7.58
C ALA A 438 37.42 14.57 8.25
N GLU A 439 38.58 13.94 8.41
CA GLU A 439 38.74 12.66 9.10
C GLU A 439 38.30 12.75 10.57
N ALA A 440 38.74 13.78 11.31
CA ALA A 440 38.32 13.99 12.70
C ALA A 440 36.80 14.21 12.80
N ALA A 441 36.20 14.96 11.86
CA ALA A 441 34.76 15.16 11.81
C ALA A 441 34.01 13.86 11.49
N LEU A 442 34.50 13.06 10.53
CA LEU A 442 33.92 11.76 10.18
C LEU A 442 34.01 10.78 11.34
N ALA A 443 35.16 10.67 12.02
CA ALA A 443 35.33 9.81 13.18
C ALA A 443 34.31 10.15 14.29
N LYS A 444 34.09 11.45 14.55
CA LYS A 444 33.07 11.91 15.50
C LYS A 444 31.66 11.51 15.07
N GLU A 445 31.30 11.73 13.81
CA GLU A 445 29.96 11.41 13.30
C GLU A 445 29.72 9.89 13.23
N PHE A 446 30.70 9.11 12.81
CA PHE A 446 30.64 7.63 12.80
C PHE A 446 30.54 7.06 14.22
N GLY A 447 31.23 7.66 15.19
CA GLY A 447 31.06 7.33 16.60
C GLY A 447 29.64 7.60 17.11
N ARG A 448 28.97 8.66 16.63
CA ARG A 448 27.54 8.89 16.92
C ARG A 448 26.66 7.86 16.22
N ILE A 449 26.88 7.59 14.93
CA ILE A 449 26.07 6.64 14.14
C ILE A 449 26.15 5.23 14.74
N ARG A 450 27.32 4.81 15.24
CA ARG A 450 27.48 3.54 15.95
C ARG A 450 26.48 3.44 17.13
N LYS A 451 26.45 4.45 18.00
CA LYS A 451 25.50 4.52 19.13
C LYS A 451 24.03 4.56 18.71
N GLU A 452 23.75 4.94 17.46
CA GLU A 452 22.41 5.03 16.89
C GLU A 452 22.13 3.91 15.87
N CYS A 453 22.96 2.85 15.78
CA CYS A 453 22.88 1.88 14.69
C CYS A 453 21.51 1.18 14.63
N CYS A 454 20.95 0.84 15.80
CA CYS A 454 19.64 0.22 15.93
C CYS A 454 18.54 1.10 15.29
N ARG A 455 18.67 2.43 15.36
CA ARG A 455 17.73 3.37 14.74
C ARG A 455 17.75 3.25 13.21
N TYR A 456 18.95 3.17 12.61
CA TYR A 456 19.12 3.02 11.17
C TYR A 456 18.60 1.67 10.68
N SER A 457 18.95 0.59 11.37
CA SER A 457 18.47 -0.76 11.05
C SER A 457 16.94 -0.85 11.16
N GLY A 458 16.34 -0.36 12.26
CA GLY A 458 14.88 -0.41 12.42
C GLY A 458 14.13 0.37 11.33
N ARG A 459 14.66 1.54 10.92
CA ARG A 459 14.12 2.32 9.80
C ARG A 459 14.25 1.59 8.46
N LEU A 460 15.41 1.00 8.20
CA LEU A 460 15.68 0.26 6.98
C LEU A 460 14.78 -0.97 6.87
N ILE A 461 14.63 -1.75 7.93
CA ILE A 461 13.78 -2.95 7.97
C ILE A 461 12.33 -2.58 7.70
N ALA A 462 11.78 -1.59 8.42
CA ALA A 462 10.40 -1.16 8.20
C ALA A 462 10.16 -0.72 6.75
N LEU A 463 11.14 -0.03 6.14
CA LEU A 463 11.06 0.39 4.75
C LEU A 463 11.13 -0.79 3.77
N ARG A 464 12.00 -1.78 4.02
CA ARG A 464 12.12 -3.00 3.23
C ARG A 464 10.86 -3.85 3.32
N VAL A 465 10.34 -4.11 4.53
CA VAL A 465 9.09 -4.82 4.77
C VAL A 465 7.94 -4.11 4.06
N HIS A 466 7.78 -2.79 4.26
CA HIS A 466 6.71 -2.05 3.61
C HIS A 466 6.75 -2.15 2.07
N HIS A 467 7.93 -1.98 1.48
CA HIS A 467 8.10 -2.15 0.03
C HIS A 467 7.75 -3.58 -0.42
N GLU A 468 8.21 -4.58 0.31
CA GLU A 468 7.94 -5.98 0.01
C GLU A 468 6.45 -6.32 0.12
N LEU A 469 5.75 -5.82 1.13
CA LEU A 469 4.30 -5.97 1.27
C LEU A 469 3.55 -5.34 0.09
N THR A 470 4.01 -4.22 -0.48
CA THR A 470 3.38 -3.67 -1.70
C THR A 470 3.57 -4.56 -2.93
N ARG A 471 4.69 -5.30 -2.99
CA ARG A 471 4.95 -6.30 -4.04
C ARG A 471 4.03 -7.50 -3.85
N ILE A 472 3.99 -8.07 -2.65
CA ILE A 472 3.14 -9.20 -2.26
C ILE A 472 1.67 -8.86 -2.51
N GLN A 473 1.17 -7.71 -2.04
CA GLN A 473 -0.21 -7.29 -2.28
C GLN A 473 -0.53 -7.28 -3.78
N ARG A 474 0.38 -6.78 -4.62
CA ARG A 474 0.16 -6.78 -6.08
C ARG A 474 0.08 -8.20 -6.66
N GLU A 475 0.96 -9.10 -6.22
CA GLU A 475 0.97 -10.50 -6.68
C GLU A 475 -0.29 -11.25 -6.25
N GLU A 476 -0.69 -11.09 -5.00
CA GLU A 476 -1.87 -11.75 -4.46
C GLU A 476 -3.16 -11.28 -5.15
N TYR A 477 -3.33 -9.98 -5.39
CA TYR A 477 -4.49 -9.47 -6.13
C TYR A 477 -4.55 -10.02 -7.55
N HIS A 478 -3.40 -10.15 -8.23
CA HIS A 478 -3.33 -10.77 -9.55
C HIS A 478 -3.63 -12.26 -9.49
N ARG A 479 -3.04 -13.00 -8.54
CA ARG A 479 -3.27 -14.44 -8.37
C ARG A 479 -4.73 -14.74 -8.06
N LEU A 480 -5.32 -13.99 -7.13
CA LEU A 480 -6.75 -14.10 -6.79
C LEU A 480 -7.62 -13.89 -8.02
N LEU A 481 -7.36 -12.83 -8.80
CA LEU A 481 -8.09 -12.57 -10.03
C LEU A 481 -7.94 -13.72 -11.05
N GLU A 482 -6.72 -14.21 -11.25
CA GLU A 482 -6.42 -15.29 -12.19
C GLU A 482 -7.12 -16.58 -11.80
N THR A 483 -6.97 -17.00 -10.54
CA THR A 483 -7.60 -18.21 -10.00
C THR A 483 -9.13 -18.14 -10.10
N LEU A 484 -9.71 -16.96 -9.83
CA LEU A 484 -11.16 -16.76 -9.99
C LEU A 484 -11.60 -16.87 -11.46
N PHE A 485 -10.80 -16.36 -12.40
CA PHE A 485 -11.08 -16.58 -13.82
C PHE A 485 -10.90 -18.06 -14.21
N ASP A 486 -9.85 -18.74 -13.76
CA ASP A 486 -9.63 -20.16 -14.08
C ASP A 486 -10.83 -21.00 -13.62
N SER A 487 -11.30 -20.81 -12.37
CA SER A 487 -12.48 -21.54 -11.83
C SER A 487 -13.80 -21.36 -12.59
N CYS A 488 -13.91 -20.33 -13.44
CA CYS A 488 -15.15 -19.99 -14.14
C CYS A 488 -15.17 -20.41 -15.61
N PHE A 489 -14.01 -20.70 -16.19
CA PHE A 489 -13.83 -20.86 -17.64
C PHE A 489 -13.12 -22.17 -18.03
N ASP A 490 -12.74 -22.98 -17.04
CA ASP A 490 -12.45 -24.40 -17.18
C ASP A 490 -13.74 -25.23 -17.10
#